data_AF-A0A959B3N0-F1
#
_entry.id   AF-A0A959B3N0-F1
#
_cell.length_a   1.000
_cell.length_b   1.000
_cell.length_c   1.000
_cell.angle_alpha   90.00
_cell.angle_beta   90.00
_cell.angle_gamma   90.00
#
_symmetry.space_group_name_H-M   'P 1'
#
loop_
_entity.id
_entity.type
_entity.pdbx_description
1 polymer ?
#
loop_
_entity_poly.entity_id
_entity_poly.type
_entity_poly.pdbx_seq_one_letter_code
_entity_poly.pdbx_strand_id
1 'polypeptide(L)'
;MNSKHDLIPGRRTFLYKSVAFGAMLPLAPVFGAARPALSADQLPAEMVNEFVRVAHSDFGRVKALLEEQPHLLNAAWDWGDGDFETAIGAAGHMGLREMASYLLEKGARADIFVLTMLGETALVKAMLDRFPYLLNSLGPHGYTLLHHARQGGEQATELFDFLSEKGLVETHVKYFSK
;
A
#
# COMPACT_ATOMS: atom_id res chain seq x y z
N MET A 1 -26.14 -22.11 20.31
CA MET A 1 -25.42 -21.86 21.59
C MET A 1 -23.95 -22.20 21.34
N ASN A 2 -23.19 -21.31 20.70
CA ASN A 2 -22.53 -20.10 21.20
C ASN A 2 -21.26 -20.42 22.02
N SER A 3 -20.18 -20.77 21.32
CA SER A 3 -18.81 -20.60 21.80
C SER A 3 -18.34 -19.23 21.31
N LYS A 4 -18.09 -18.32 22.25
CA LYS A 4 -17.68 -16.95 21.99
C LYS A 4 -16.20 -16.93 21.57
N HIS A 5 -15.94 -16.15 20.53
CA HIS A 5 -14.61 -15.74 20.10
C HIS A 5 -13.95 -14.87 21.17
N ASP A 6 -12.78 -15.26 21.66
CA ASP A 6 -11.95 -14.37 22.47
C ASP A 6 -11.11 -13.49 21.55
N LEU A 7 -11.35 -12.19 21.70
CA LEU A 7 -10.78 -11.08 20.95
C LEU A 7 -9.28 -10.94 21.26
N ILE A 8 -8.47 -10.85 20.21
CA ILE A 8 -7.06 -10.43 20.28
C ILE A 8 -7.01 -9.00 20.86
N PRO A 9 -6.31 -8.74 21.98
CA PRO A 9 -6.25 -7.39 22.55
C PRO A 9 -5.42 -6.46 21.68
N GLY A 10 -6.04 -5.37 21.21
CA GLY A 10 -5.39 -4.29 20.47
C GLY A 10 -4.37 -3.52 21.32
N ARG A 11 -3.41 -2.89 20.61
CA ARG A 11 -2.21 -2.16 21.11
C ARG A 11 -2.40 -1.02 22.12
N ARG A 12 -3.55 -0.88 22.79
CA ARG A 12 -3.84 0.22 23.73
C ARG A 12 -3.74 -0.13 25.22
N THR A 13 -3.33 -1.35 25.58
CA THR A 13 -3.30 -1.81 26.99
C THR A 13 -1.89 -2.09 27.52
N PHE A 14 -0.92 -1.20 27.24
CA PHE A 14 0.42 -1.30 27.80
C PHE A 14 0.74 -0.14 28.72
N LEU A 15 0.01 -0.01 29.83
CA LEU A 15 0.42 0.77 30.98
C LEU A 15 -0.34 0.19 32.17
N TYR A 16 0.31 -0.65 32.97
CA TYR A 16 0.36 -0.59 34.44
C TYR A 16 0.92 -1.89 35.02
N LYS A 17 1.83 -1.71 35.99
CA LYS A 17 2.43 -2.68 36.93
C LYS A 17 3.78 -3.28 36.54
N SER A 18 4.84 -2.65 37.06
CA SER A 18 5.83 -3.31 37.94
C SER A 18 6.66 -2.23 38.65
N VAL A 19 6.47 -2.09 39.97
CA VAL A 19 7.31 -1.27 40.86
C VAL A 19 8.28 -2.19 41.59
N ALA A 20 9.49 -1.66 41.82
CA ALA A 20 10.57 -2.06 42.72
C ALA A 20 11.64 -3.03 42.18
N PHE A 21 12.85 -2.51 41.90
CA PHE A 21 14.01 -2.65 42.80
C PHE A 21 15.23 -1.84 42.30
N GLY A 22 15.90 -1.11 43.20
CA GLY A 22 17.37 -0.96 43.17
C GLY A 22 18.01 0.36 42.72
N ALA A 23 18.66 1.03 43.69
CA ALA A 23 19.79 1.98 43.60
C ALA A 23 19.60 3.38 42.98
N MET A 24 19.83 4.39 43.83
CA MET A 24 19.86 5.83 43.51
C MET A 24 21.10 6.23 42.70
N LEU A 25 20.86 6.91 41.58
CA LEU A 25 21.70 7.97 41.04
C LEU A 25 20.74 9.15 40.79
N PRO A 26 21.05 10.39 41.22
CA PRO A 26 20.22 11.52 40.84
C PRO A 26 20.56 11.88 39.40
N LEU A 27 20.03 11.13 38.44
CA LEU A 27 19.78 11.72 37.13
C LEU A 27 18.67 12.74 37.36
N ALA A 28 19.04 14.02 37.42
CA ALA A 28 18.06 15.08 37.23
C ALA A 28 17.26 14.70 35.97
N PRO A 29 15.92 14.55 36.05
CA PRO A 29 15.15 14.33 34.86
C PRO A 29 15.33 15.61 34.06
N VAL A 30 16.14 15.54 33.01
CA VAL A 30 15.93 16.42 31.86
C VAL A 30 14.56 16.00 31.38
N PHE A 31 13.52 16.59 31.98
CA PHE A 31 12.18 16.59 31.44
C PHE A 31 12.37 17.17 30.06
N GLY A 32 12.51 16.27 29.08
CA GLY A 32 12.57 16.63 27.69
C GLY A 32 11.35 17.49 27.47
N ALA A 33 11.57 18.76 27.16
CA ALA A 33 10.51 19.65 26.72
C ALA A 33 9.69 18.84 25.73
N ALA A 34 8.41 18.61 26.06
CA ALA A 34 7.52 17.84 25.20
C ALA A 34 7.68 18.42 23.81
N ARG A 35 8.28 17.65 22.89
CA ARG A 35 8.30 18.04 21.49
C ARG A 35 6.84 18.30 21.14
N PRO A 36 6.47 19.49 20.64
CA PRO A 36 5.09 19.72 20.24
C PRO A 36 4.70 18.55 19.36
N ALA A 37 3.63 17.85 19.76
CA ALA A 37 3.09 16.80 18.91
C ALA A 37 2.89 17.45 17.55
N LEU A 38 3.51 16.88 16.51
CA LEU A 38 3.20 17.21 15.14
C LEU A 38 1.77 16.69 14.89
N SER A 39 0.75 17.32 15.48
CA SER A 39 -0.61 16.81 15.47
C SER A 39 -1.37 17.42 14.30
N ALA A 40 -1.06 16.93 13.10
CA ALA A 40 -2.11 16.87 12.08
C ALA A 40 -2.99 15.66 12.43
N ASP A 41 -4.30 15.85 12.44
CA ASP A 41 -5.24 14.74 12.62
C ASP A 41 -5.08 13.73 11.47
N GLN A 42 -5.42 12.47 11.73
CA GLN A 42 -5.49 11.47 10.68
C GLN A 42 -6.53 11.87 9.64
N LEU A 43 -6.28 11.53 8.37
CA LEU A 43 -7.26 11.73 7.32
C LEU A 43 -8.55 10.97 7.66
N PRO A 44 -9.75 11.56 7.40
CA PRO A 44 -11.01 10.87 7.60
C PRO A 44 -11.03 9.54 6.84
N ALA A 45 -11.33 8.44 7.54
CA ALA A 45 -11.26 7.09 6.99
C ALA A 45 -12.16 6.94 5.75
N GLU A 46 -13.34 7.56 5.80
CA GLU A 46 -14.34 7.56 4.74
C GLU A 46 -13.80 8.25 3.47
N MET A 47 -13.03 9.32 3.64
CA MET A 47 -12.40 10.04 2.52
C MET A 47 -11.26 9.22 1.91
N VAL A 48 -10.47 8.52 2.74
CA VAL A 48 -9.43 7.60 2.26
C VAL A 48 -10.06 6.43 1.51
N ASN A 49 -11.10 5.80 2.06
CA ASN A 49 -11.83 4.73 1.39
C ASN A 49 -12.41 5.20 0.06
N GLU A 50 -13.07 6.36 0.03
CA GLU A 50 -13.65 6.90 -1.20
C GLU A 50 -12.56 7.10 -2.24
N PHE A 51 -11.45 7.76 -1.88
CA PHE A 51 -10.35 8.06 -2.78
C PHE A 51 -9.75 6.80 -3.43
N VAL A 52 -9.49 5.76 -2.64
CA VAL A 52 -8.94 4.49 -3.16
C VAL A 52 -9.98 3.73 -3.98
N ARG A 53 -11.24 3.69 -3.53
CA ARG A 53 -12.32 3.01 -4.24
C ARG A 53 -12.59 3.62 -5.61
N VAL A 54 -12.68 4.95 -5.70
CA VAL A 54 -12.98 5.63 -6.97
C VAL A 54 -11.80 5.59 -7.95
N ALA A 55 -10.57 5.38 -7.47
CA ALA A 55 -9.39 5.19 -8.32
C ALA A 55 -9.43 3.90 -9.17
N HIS A 56 -10.42 3.04 -8.98
CA HIS A 56 -10.66 1.90 -9.86
C HIS A 56 -11.36 2.26 -11.18
N SER A 57 -11.93 3.46 -11.33
CA SER A 57 -12.70 3.80 -12.54
C SER A 57 -13.00 5.28 -12.75
N ASP A 58 -13.14 6.07 -11.70
CA ASP A 58 -13.64 7.44 -11.78
C ASP A 58 -12.50 8.47 -11.65
N PHE A 59 -11.87 8.74 -12.78
CA PHE A 59 -10.76 9.69 -12.85
C PHE A 59 -11.17 11.13 -12.49
N GLY A 60 -12.41 11.53 -12.82
CA GLY A 60 -12.93 12.84 -12.48
C GLY A 60 -13.01 13.02 -10.97
N ARG A 61 -13.55 12.02 -10.26
CA ARG A 61 -13.65 12.04 -8.81
C ARG A 61 -12.30 11.97 -8.11
N VAL A 62 -11.34 11.20 -8.62
CA VAL A 62 -9.96 11.19 -8.11
C VAL A 62 -9.35 12.59 -8.15
N LYS A 63 -9.47 13.30 -9.29
CA LYS A 63 -8.95 14.68 -9.41
C LYS A 63 -9.60 15.63 -8.41
N ALA A 64 -10.94 15.58 -8.30
CA ALA A 64 -11.69 16.44 -7.39
C ALA A 64 -11.31 16.21 -5.92
N LEU A 65 -11.22 14.95 -5.49
CA LEU A 65 -10.81 14.60 -4.11
C LEU A 65 -9.37 15.05 -3.81
N LEU A 66 -8.45 14.90 -4.76
CA LEU A 66 -7.07 15.29 -4.57
C LEU A 66 -6.87 16.81 -4.56
N GLU A 67 -7.71 17.56 -5.30
CA GLU A 67 -7.76 19.02 -5.22
C GLU A 67 -8.31 19.49 -3.87
N GLU A 68 -9.37 18.85 -3.36
CA GLU A 68 -9.96 19.14 -2.05
C GLU A 68 -9.00 18.81 -0.89
N GLN A 69 -8.31 17.66 -0.97
CA GLN A 69 -7.38 17.19 0.05
C GLN A 69 -6.11 16.58 -0.57
N PRO A 70 -5.05 17.38 -0.80
CA PRO A 70 -3.80 16.93 -1.41
C PRO A 70 -3.07 15.80 -0.65
N HIS A 71 -3.29 15.69 0.67
CA HIS A 71 -2.65 14.65 1.49
C HIS A 71 -3.18 13.23 1.20
N LEU A 72 -4.27 13.08 0.43
CA LEU A 72 -4.78 11.79 -0.01
C LEU A 72 -3.84 11.05 -0.96
N LEU A 73 -2.91 11.74 -1.63
CA LEU A 73 -2.09 11.20 -2.72
C LEU A 73 -1.46 9.84 -2.44
N ASN A 74 -0.94 9.66 -1.22
CA ASN A 74 -0.28 8.42 -0.79
C ASN A 74 -1.05 7.74 0.36
N ALA A 75 -2.32 8.12 0.58
CA ALA A 75 -3.17 7.44 1.55
C ALA A 75 -3.47 6.03 1.04
N ALA A 76 -3.51 5.08 1.97
CA ALA A 76 -3.83 3.69 1.70
C ALA A 76 -5.08 3.28 2.47
N TRP A 77 -5.95 2.52 1.81
CA TRP A 77 -7.09 1.88 2.42
C TRP A 77 -6.75 0.43 2.77
N ASP A 78 -7.18 -0.01 3.96
CA ASP A 78 -7.08 -1.40 4.41
C ASP A 78 -8.39 -2.12 4.04
N TRP A 79 -8.36 -2.96 3.02
CA TRP A 79 -9.50 -3.81 2.65
C TRP A 79 -9.72 -4.97 3.64
N GLY A 80 -8.79 -5.17 4.57
CA GLY A 80 -8.76 -6.25 5.55
C GLY A 80 -7.76 -7.36 5.17
N ASP A 81 -7.42 -8.20 6.15
CA ASP A 81 -6.58 -9.40 5.94
C ASP A 81 -5.19 -9.11 5.33
N GLY A 82 -4.67 -7.90 5.52
CA GLY A 82 -3.38 -7.47 4.99
C GLY A 82 -3.41 -6.89 3.58
N ASP A 83 -4.60 -6.68 3.00
CA ASP A 83 -4.79 -6.06 1.69
C ASP A 83 -4.83 -4.53 1.79
N PHE A 84 -3.65 -3.90 1.74
CA PHE A 84 -3.52 -2.45 1.73
C PHE A 84 -3.36 -1.93 0.31
N GLU A 85 -4.12 -0.88 -0.03
CA GLU A 85 -4.11 -0.33 -1.38
C GLU A 85 -4.11 1.20 -1.39
N THR A 86 -3.30 1.77 -2.28
CA THR A 86 -3.30 3.22 -2.58
C THR A 86 -4.06 3.48 -3.89
N ALA A 87 -4.45 4.73 -4.15
CA ALA A 87 -5.11 5.09 -5.40
C ALA A 87 -4.27 4.75 -6.66
N ILE A 88 -2.94 4.90 -6.59
CA ILE A 88 -2.07 4.50 -7.71
C ILE A 88 -1.98 2.98 -7.85
N GLY A 89 -2.07 2.23 -6.75
CA GLY A 89 -2.18 0.77 -6.77
C GLY A 89 -3.47 0.31 -7.47
N ALA A 90 -4.60 0.93 -7.14
CA ALA A 90 -5.89 0.69 -7.80
C ALA A 90 -5.82 0.96 -9.31
N ALA A 91 -5.29 2.11 -9.71
CA ALA A 91 -5.07 2.42 -11.12
C ALA A 91 -4.11 1.41 -11.80
N GLY A 92 -3.12 0.93 -11.06
CA GLY A 92 -2.14 -0.09 -11.47
C GLY A 92 -2.79 -1.41 -11.86
N HIS A 93 -3.54 -2.07 -10.99
CA HIS A 93 -4.16 -3.36 -11.32
C HIS A 93 -5.36 -3.22 -12.26
N MET A 94 -5.96 -2.04 -12.36
CA MET A 94 -7.02 -1.76 -13.33
C MET A 94 -6.50 -1.39 -14.73
N GLY A 95 -5.19 -1.21 -14.92
CA GLY A 95 -4.61 -0.80 -16.22
C GLY A 95 -4.91 0.65 -16.61
N LEU A 96 -5.29 1.50 -15.64
CA LEU A 96 -5.69 2.89 -15.87
C LEU A 96 -4.47 3.80 -16.01
N ARG A 97 -3.72 3.62 -17.09
CA ARG A 97 -2.44 4.31 -17.35
C ARG A 97 -2.53 5.82 -17.19
N GLU A 98 -3.54 6.48 -17.75
CA GLU A 98 -3.69 7.94 -17.65
C GLU A 98 -3.87 8.40 -16.21
N MET A 99 -4.62 7.64 -15.40
CA MET A 99 -4.81 7.94 -13.98
C MET A 99 -3.52 7.71 -13.18
N ALA A 100 -2.83 6.60 -13.43
CA ALA A 100 -1.54 6.31 -12.79
C ALA A 100 -0.49 7.38 -13.13
N SER A 101 -0.39 7.79 -14.40
CA SER A 101 0.51 8.87 -14.84
C SER A 101 0.17 10.20 -14.17
N TYR A 102 -1.11 10.56 -14.08
CA TYR A 102 -1.52 11.77 -13.37
C TYR A 102 -1.12 11.74 -11.88
N LEU A 103 -1.33 10.61 -11.19
CA LEU A 103 -0.93 10.46 -9.79
C LEU A 103 0.60 10.55 -9.63
N LEU A 104 1.37 9.99 -10.57
CA LEU A 104 2.83 10.12 -10.63
C LEU A 104 3.27 11.57 -10.83
N GLU A 105 2.63 12.31 -11.73
CA GLU A 105 2.90 13.74 -11.94
C GLU A 105 2.65 14.58 -10.67
N LYS A 106 1.77 14.10 -9.77
CA LYS A 106 1.53 14.70 -8.45
C LYS A 106 2.53 14.23 -7.38
N GLY A 107 3.39 13.26 -7.67
CA GLY A 107 4.37 12.71 -6.74
C GLY A 107 3.90 11.49 -5.95
N ALA A 108 2.92 10.73 -6.48
CA ALA A 108 2.56 9.44 -5.92
C ALA A 108 3.75 8.47 -5.97
N ARG A 109 3.85 7.61 -4.97
CA ARG A 109 4.88 6.57 -4.91
C ARG A 109 4.42 5.36 -5.73
N ALA A 110 5.13 5.06 -6.82
CA ALA A 110 4.93 3.80 -7.53
C ALA A 110 5.73 2.67 -6.87
N ASP A 111 5.11 1.50 -6.83
CA ASP A 111 5.75 0.23 -6.52
C ASP A 111 6.06 -0.56 -7.80
N ILE A 112 6.63 -1.76 -7.65
CA ILE A 112 6.98 -2.63 -8.78
C ILE A 112 5.76 -3.02 -9.63
N PHE A 113 4.56 -3.10 -9.06
CA PHE A 113 3.35 -3.51 -9.75
C PHE A 113 2.87 -2.40 -10.70
N VAL A 114 2.83 -1.16 -10.21
CA VAL A 114 2.52 0.01 -11.03
C VAL A 114 3.55 0.19 -12.14
N LEU A 115 4.85 0.07 -11.81
CA LEU A 115 5.93 0.16 -12.81
C LEU A 115 5.80 -0.94 -13.88
N THR A 116 5.36 -2.13 -13.48
CA THR A 116 5.11 -3.24 -14.40
C THR A 116 3.94 -2.95 -15.34
N MET A 117 2.81 -2.45 -14.81
CA MET A 117 1.70 -2.01 -15.65
C MET A 117 2.12 -0.89 -16.60
N LEU A 118 2.96 0.04 -16.16
CA LEU A 118 3.44 1.13 -17.00
C LEU A 118 4.43 0.69 -18.08
N GLY A 119 4.94 -0.55 -18.04
CA GLY A 119 5.90 -1.05 -19.03
C GLY A 119 7.33 -0.56 -18.78
N GLU A 120 7.66 -0.17 -17.54
CA GLU A 120 8.98 0.33 -17.13
C GLU A 120 10.02 -0.80 -17.07
N THR A 121 10.27 -1.44 -18.21
CA THR A 121 10.92 -2.74 -18.32
C THR A 121 12.33 -2.76 -17.74
N ALA A 122 13.14 -1.75 -18.05
CA ALA A 122 14.50 -1.66 -17.53
C ALA A 122 14.52 -1.55 -15.99
N LEU A 123 13.61 -0.77 -15.41
CA LEU A 123 13.50 -0.60 -13.95
C LEU A 123 13.03 -1.88 -13.28
N VAL A 124 11.97 -2.52 -13.79
CA VAL A 124 11.41 -3.74 -13.23
C VAL A 124 12.43 -4.89 -13.28
N LYS A 125 13.13 -5.07 -14.41
CA LYS A 125 14.21 -6.07 -14.53
C LYS A 125 15.32 -5.80 -13.51
N ALA A 126 15.78 -4.56 -13.37
CA ALA A 126 16.79 -4.20 -12.38
C ALA A 126 16.33 -4.43 -10.93
N MET A 127 15.06 -4.17 -10.62
CA MET A 127 14.48 -4.46 -9.29
C MET A 127 14.47 -5.96 -9.02
N LEU A 128 14.08 -6.79 -9.98
CA LEU A 128 14.04 -8.24 -9.84
C LEU A 128 15.44 -8.86 -9.76
N ASP A 129 16.41 -8.30 -10.48
CA ASP A 129 17.81 -8.72 -10.36
C ASP A 129 18.36 -8.43 -8.96
N ARG A 130 17.99 -7.27 -8.37
CA ARG A 130 18.44 -6.88 -7.03
C ARG A 130 17.67 -7.60 -5.91
N PHE A 131 16.37 -7.81 -6.10
CA PHE A 131 15.43 -8.34 -5.12
C PHE A 131 14.59 -9.47 -5.74
N PRO A 132 15.18 -10.66 -5.95
CA PRO A 132 14.54 -11.73 -6.73
C PRO A 132 13.22 -12.25 -6.14
N TYR A 133 13.02 -12.12 -4.82
CA TYR A 133 11.77 -12.52 -4.16
C TYR A 133 10.58 -11.62 -4.50
N LEU A 134 10.80 -10.43 -5.08
CA LEU A 134 9.72 -9.58 -5.58
C LEU A 134 8.92 -10.25 -6.71
N LEU A 135 9.54 -11.22 -7.42
CA LEU A 135 8.89 -12.01 -8.46
C LEU A 135 7.58 -12.64 -7.99
N ASN A 136 7.53 -13.10 -6.74
CA ASN A 136 6.36 -13.75 -6.13
C ASN A 136 5.58 -12.84 -5.17
N SER A 137 5.87 -11.54 -5.16
CA SER A 137 5.09 -10.60 -4.34
C SER A 137 3.68 -10.44 -4.90
N LEU A 138 2.73 -10.21 -4.00
CA LEU A 138 1.34 -9.95 -4.34
C LEU A 138 1.04 -8.46 -4.19
N GLY A 139 0.43 -7.88 -5.22
CA GLY A 139 -0.13 -6.54 -5.16
C GLY A 139 -1.51 -6.56 -4.50
N PRO A 140 -2.23 -5.41 -4.55
CA PRO A 140 -3.60 -5.31 -4.06
C PRO A 140 -4.48 -6.45 -4.56
N HIS A 141 -5.38 -6.92 -3.70
CA HIS A 141 -6.30 -8.01 -3.99
C HIS A 141 -5.66 -9.34 -4.39
N GLY A 142 -4.34 -9.52 -4.20
CA GLY A 142 -3.65 -10.76 -4.57
C GLY A 142 -3.24 -10.83 -6.04
N TYR A 143 -3.28 -9.71 -6.77
CA TYR A 143 -2.82 -9.66 -8.15
C TYR A 143 -1.31 -9.77 -8.27
N THR A 144 -0.83 -10.61 -9.19
CA THR A 144 0.60 -10.85 -9.39
C THR A 144 1.22 -9.81 -10.32
N LEU A 145 2.56 -9.80 -10.46
CA LEU A 145 3.23 -8.99 -11.48
C LEU A 145 2.74 -9.32 -12.90
N LEU A 146 2.44 -10.59 -13.19
CA LEU A 146 1.94 -11.02 -14.50
C LEU A 146 0.58 -10.40 -14.82
N HIS A 147 -0.29 -10.22 -13.81
CA HIS A 147 -1.54 -9.48 -14.00
C HIS A 147 -1.30 -8.03 -14.39
N HIS A 148 -0.42 -7.34 -13.66
CA HIS A 148 -0.12 -5.94 -13.95
C HIS A 148 0.49 -5.78 -15.34
N ALA A 149 1.36 -6.70 -15.77
CA ALA A 149 1.90 -6.70 -17.12
C ALA A 149 0.79 -6.89 -18.17
N ARG A 150 -0.17 -7.81 -17.92
CA ARG A 150 -1.33 -8.00 -18.80
C ARG A 150 -2.19 -6.73 -18.90
N GLN A 151 -2.43 -6.05 -17.78
CA GLN A 151 -3.22 -4.83 -17.73
C GLN A 151 -2.49 -3.64 -18.35
N GLY A 152 -1.16 -3.67 -18.37
CA GLY A 152 -0.31 -2.68 -19.03
C GLY A 152 -0.39 -2.67 -20.56
N GLY A 153 -0.99 -3.71 -21.16
CA GLY A 153 -1.22 -3.81 -22.59
C GLY A 153 0.07 -3.85 -23.41
N GLU A 154 0.04 -3.27 -24.61
CA GLU A 154 1.14 -3.28 -25.58
C GLU A 154 2.48 -2.85 -24.95
N GLN A 155 2.47 -1.79 -24.15
CA GLN A 155 3.67 -1.23 -23.52
C GLN A 155 4.32 -2.18 -22.51
N ALA A 156 3.57 -3.11 -21.92
CA ALA A 156 4.06 -4.06 -20.93
C ALA A 156 4.24 -5.48 -21.50
N THR A 157 4.10 -5.67 -22.81
CA THR A 157 4.24 -6.99 -23.48
C THR A 157 5.58 -7.63 -23.19
N GLU A 158 6.69 -6.88 -23.29
CA GLU A 158 8.03 -7.42 -23.00
C GLU A 158 8.14 -7.92 -21.55
N LEU A 159 7.53 -7.19 -20.60
CA LEU A 159 7.49 -7.63 -19.21
C LEU A 159 6.59 -8.83 -19.01
N PHE A 160 5.45 -8.91 -19.71
CA PHE A 160 4.57 -10.07 -19.65
C PHE A 160 5.32 -11.34 -20.08
N ASP A 161 6.02 -11.29 -21.20
CA ASP A 161 6.82 -12.40 -21.72
C ASP A 161 7.96 -12.75 -20.76
N PHE A 162 8.73 -11.75 -20.31
CA PHE A 162 9.83 -11.95 -19.36
C PHE A 162 9.36 -12.59 -18.04
N LEU A 163 8.26 -12.12 -17.46
CA LEU A 163 7.71 -12.66 -16.21
C LEU A 163 7.21 -14.10 -16.41
N SER A 164 6.60 -14.38 -17.57
CA SER A 164 6.17 -15.74 -17.95
C SER A 164 7.36 -16.69 -18.08
N GLU A 165 8.44 -16.26 -18.73
CA GLU A 165 9.70 -17.01 -18.84
C GLU A 165 10.37 -17.25 -17.47
N LYS A 166 10.20 -16.31 -16.53
CA LYS A 166 10.63 -16.46 -15.13
C LYS A 166 9.75 -17.41 -14.31
N GLY A 167 8.69 -17.96 -14.90
CA GLY A 167 7.85 -19.00 -14.30
C GLY A 167 6.57 -18.51 -13.64
N LEU A 168 6.19 -17.23 -13.81
CA LEU A 168 4.86 -16.78 -13.39
C LEU A 168 3.80 -17.30 -14.35
N VAL A 169 2.79 -17.96 -13.80
CA VAL A 169 1.64 -18.48 -14.56
C VAL A 169 0.31 -17.91 -14.07
N GLU A 170 0.21 -17.67 -12.76
CA GLU A 170 -1.00 -17.13 -12.15
C GLU A 170 -1.04 -15.61 -12.27
N THR A 171 -2.21 -15.07 -12.62
CA THR A 171 -2.48 -13.63 -12.59
C THR A 171 -3.11 -13.18 -11.26
N HIS A 172 -3.58 -14.12 -10.45
CA HIS A 172 -4.21 -13.80 -9.18
C HIS A 172 -4.04 -14.96 -8.24
N VAL A 173 -3.58 -14.69 -7.02
CA VAL A 173 -3.49 -15.69 -5.97
C VAL A 173 -4.53 -15.35 -4.91
N LYS A 174 -5.45 -16.28 -4.68
CA LYS A 174 -6.46 -16.13 -3.64
C LYS A 174 -5.79 -16.22 -2.27
N TYR A 175 -5.43 -15.07 -1.71
CA TYR A 175 -4.79 -14.97 -0.41
C TYR A 175 -5.70 -14.38 0.68
N PHE A 176 -6.74 -13.63 0.28
CA PHE A 176 -7.73 -13.07 1.20
C PHE A 176 -8.97 -13.97 1.26
N SER A 177 -8.98 -14.91 2.20
CA SER A 177 -10.11 -15.81 2.42
C SER A 177 -10.65 -15.60 3.84
N LYS A 178 -11.89 -15.12 3.94
CA LYS A 178 -12.73 -15.52 5.07
C LYS A 178 -13.12 -16.98 4.92
#